data_AF-A0A4R1AJM9-F1
#
_entry.id   AF-A0A4R1AJM9-F1
#
_cell.length_a   1.000
_cell.length_b   1.000
_cell.length_c   1.000
_cell.angle_alpha   90.00
_cell.angle_beta   90.00
_cell.angle_gamma   90.00
#
_symmetry.space_group_name_H-M   'P 1'
#
loop_
_entity.id
_entity.type
_entity.pdbx_description
1 polymer ?
#
loop_
_entity_poly.entity_id
_entity_poly.type
_entity_poly.pdbx_seq_one_letter_code
_entity_poly.pdbx_strand_id
1 'polypeptide(L)' 'MHHGSTPAAWTAVIMALVGLTIGGVGLVPEPNWVIFWIGVGVTIAAGIVGPVMSAAGLGAKRAEADHH' A
#
# COMPACT_ATOMS: atom_id res chain seq x y z
N MET A 1 -1.87 -24.55 -5.78
CA MET A 1 -0.90 -23.58 -5.24
C MET A 1 -0.95 -22.30 -6.08
N HIS A 2 -1.99 -21.50 -5.89
CA HIS A 2 -1.99 -20.09 -6.34
C HIS A 2 -2.22 -19.27 -5.08
N HIS A 3 -1.14 -19.04 -4.34
CA HIS A 3 -1.10 -18.05 -3.28
C HIS A 3 -0.96 -16.67 -3.94
N GLY A 4 -1.95 -16.31 -4.75
CA GLY A 4 -2.04 -14.98 -5.32
C GLY A 4 -2.38 -14.05 -4.18
N SER A 5 -1.43 -13.22 -3.79
CA SER A 5 -1.68 -12.05 -2.94
C SER A 5 -2.94 -11.38 -3.48
N THR A 6 -3.95 -11.21 -2.63
CA THR A 6 -5.20 -10.56 -3.04
C THR A 6 -4.85 -9.28 -3.82
N PRO A 7 -5.54 -8.95 -4.93
CA PRO A 7 -5.26 -7.73 -5.68
C PRO A 7 -5.23 -6.47 -4.79
N ALA A 8 -5.98 -6.51 -3.69
CA ALA A 8 -5.94 -5.52 -2.62
C ALA A 8 -4.55 -5.37 -1.96
N ALA A 9 -3.90 -6.48 -1.60
CA ALA A 9 -2.56 -6.47 -1.01
C ALA A 9 -1.53 -5.89 -1.98
N TRP A 10 -1.58 -6.30 -3.26
CA TRP A 10 -0.64 -5.80 -4.27
C TRP A 10 -0.86 -4.32 -4.61
N THR A 11 -2.11 -3.83 -4.54
CA THR A 11 -2.44 -2.42 -4.73
C THR A 11 -1.83 -1.55 -3.61
N ALA A 12 -1.96 -1.97 -2.35
CA ALA A 12 -1.34 -1.29 -1.23
C ALA A 12 0.19 -1.28 -1.34
N VAL A 13 0.79 -2.39 -1.77
CA VAL A 13 2.25 -2.51 -1.96
C VAL A 13 2.74 -1.56 -3.07
N ILE A 14 2.09 -1.52 -4.24
CA ILE A 14 2.48 -0.60 -5.32
C ILE A 14 2.42 0.85 -4.82
N MET A 15 1.33 1.25 -4.15
CA MET A 15 1.21 2.63 -3.67
C MET A 15 2.27 2.97 -2.62
N ALA A 16 2.59 2.04 -1.73
CA ALA A 16 3.66 2.24 -0.76
C ALA A 16 5.02 2.40 -1.43
N LEU A 17 5.33 1.56 -2.44
CA LEU A 17 6.57 1.66 -3.21
C LEU A 17 6.68 2.98 -3.98
N VAL A 18 5.58 3.44 -4.57
CA VAL A 18 5.52 4.74 -5.26
C VAL A 18 5.76 5.88 -4.27
N GLY A 19 5.06 5.88 -3.12
CA GLY A 19 5.25 6.89 -2.08
C GLY A 19 6.68 6.93 -1.54
N LEU A 20 7.28 5.76 -1.29
CA LEU A 20 8.66 5.65 -0.83
C LEU A 20 9.66 6.14 -1.88
N THR A 21 9.41 5.83 -3.15
CA THR A 21 10.26 6.26 -4.27
C THR A 21 10.22 7.78 -4.43
N ILE A 22 9.03 8.38 -4.39
CA ILE A 22 8.86 9.84 -4.44
C ILE A 22 9.55 10.51 -3.24
N GLY A 23 9.36 9.97 -2.03
CA GLY A 23 9.99 10.47 -0.82
C GLY A 23 11.52 10.38 -0.87
N GLY A 24 12.06 9.25 -1.35
CA GLY A 24 13.50 9.05 -1.54
C GLY A 24 14.09 10.00 -2.58
N VAL A 25 13.42 10.18 -3.73
CA VAL A 25 13.83 11.14 -4.77
C VAL A 25 13.83 12.57 -4.23
N GLY A 26 12.90 12.91 -3.35
CA GLY A 26 12.85 14.22 -2.68
C GLY A 26 14.03 14.49 -1.72
N LEU A 27 14.82 13.48 -1.35
CA LEU A 27 15.93 13.59 -0.40
C LEU A 27 17.32 13.43 -1.02
N VAL A 28 17.45 12.85 -2.22
CA VAL A 28 18.76 12.43 -2.77
C VAL A 28 19.60 13.56 -3.38
N PRO A 29 19.11 14.39 -4.32
CA PRO A 29 19.95 15.39 -4.99
C PRO A 29 20.16 16.63 -4.12
N GLU A 30 19.06 17.23 -3.69
CA GLU A 30 18.97 18.29 -2.68
C GLU A 30 17.66 18.07 -1.92
N PRO A 31 17.61 18.31 -0.59
CA PRO A 31 16.39 18.10 0.18
C PRO A 31 15.24 19.00 -0.29
N ASN A 32 14.34 18.43 -1.09
CA ASN A 32 13.09 19.04 -1.48
C ASN A 32 11.99 18.57 -0.52
N TRP A 33 11.77 19.37 0.51
CA TRP A 33 10.79 19.09 1.55
C TRP A 33 9.35 18.95 1.01
N VAL A 34 9.01 19.65 -0.08
CA VAL A 34 7.67 19.54 -0.70
C VAL A 34 7.48 18.15 -1.31
N ILE A 35 8.44 17.67 -2.10
CA ILE A 35 8.38 16.34 -2.74
C ILE A 35 8.42 15.24 -1.68
N PHE A 36 9.22 15.41 -0.63
CA PHE A 36 9.26 14.48 0.50
C PHE A 36 7.87 14.32 1.16
N TRP A 37 7.20 15.42 1.50
CA TRP A 37 5.86 15.36 2.11
C TRP A 37 4.79 14.80 1.17
N ILE A 38 4.91 15.00 -0.14
CA ILE A 38 4.06 14.33 -1.14
C ILE A 38 4.25 12.81 -1.04
N GLY A 39 5.49 12.33 -1.02
CA GLY A 39 5.81 10.90 -0.85
C GLY A 39 5.28 10.32 0.46
N VAL A 40 5.39 11.06 1.56
CA VAL A 40 4.83 10.70 2.87
C VAL A 40 3.30 10.59 2.80
N GLY A 41 2.62 11.58 2.19
CA GLY A 41 1.17 11.57 2.03
C GLY A 41 0.69 10.36 1.22
N VAL A 42 1.37 10.03 0.12
CA VAL A 42 1.07 8.84 -0.71
C VAL A 42 1.29 7.54 0.08
N THR A 43 2.36 7.46 0.87
CA THR A 43 2.66 6.28 1.69
C THR A 43 1.59 6.06 2.78
N ILE A 44 1.13 7.14 3.43
CA ILE A 44 0.05 7.07 4.42
C ILE A 44 -1.26 6.63 3.74
N ALA A 45 -1.57 7.17 2.56
CA ALA A 45 -2.74 6.75 1.79
C ALA A 45 -2.68 5.26 1.43
N ALA A 46 -1.51 4.71 1.10
CA ALA A 46 -1.32 3.29 0.84
C ALA A 46 -1.71 2.41 2.05
N GLY A 47 -1.35 2.85 3.26
CA GLY A 47 -1.73 2.17 4.52
C GLY A 47 -3.24 2.17 4.79
N ILE A 48 -3.96 3.17 4.29
CA ILE A 48 -5.42 3.29 4.43
C ILE A 48 -6.16 2.41 3.42
N VAL A 49 -5.59 2.21 2.22
CA VAL A 49 -6.25 1.43 1.17
C VAL A 49 -6.37 -0.06 1.53
N GLY A 50 -5.44 -0.64 2.29
CA GLY A 50 -5.57 -2.02 2.79
C GLY A 50 -6.85 -2.25 3.61
N PRO A 51 -7.08 -1.48 4.69
CA PRO A 51 -8.33 -1.48 5.46
C PRO A 51 -9.56 -1.16 4.62
N VAL A 52 -9.50 -0.17 3.71
CA VAL A 52 -10.63 0.20 2.85
C VAL A 52 -11.01 -0.94 1.90
N MET A 53 -10.03 -1.62 1.30
CA MET A 53 -10.29 -2.77 0.43
C MET A 53 -10.76 -3.99 1.22
N SER A 54 -10.32 -4.15 2.47
CA SER A 54 -10.85 -5.15 3.40
C SER A 54 -12.34 -4.88 3.72
N ALA A 55 -12.67 -3.62 4.02
CA ALA A 55 -14.05 -3.18 4.27
C ALA A 55 -14.95 -3.26 3.02
N ALA A 56 -14.38 -3.05 1.82
CA ALA A 56 -15.08 -3.19 0.55
C ALA A 56 -15.34 -4.65 0.11
N GLY A 57 -14.99 -5.64 0.95
CA GLY A 57 -15.22 -7.06 0.66
C GLY A 57 -14.22 -7.71 -0.32
N LEU A 58 -13.15 -6.98 -0.66
CA LEU A 58 -12.00 -7.47 -1.45
C LEU A 58 -10.85 -7.98 -0.57
N GLY A 59 -10.96 -7.80 0.76
CA GLY A 59 -10.11 -8.49 1.73
C GLY A 59 -10.32 -9.99 1.64
N ALA A 60 -9.23 -10.76 1.72
CA ALA A 60 -9.26 -12.22 1.62
C ALA A 60 -10.43 -12.76 2.43
N LYS A 61 -11.45 -13.29 1.75
CA LYS A 61 -12.56 -13.98 2.41
C LYS A 61 -11.92 -15.06 3.27
N ARG A 62 -11.95 -14.87 4.59
CA ARG A 62 -12.05 -15.90 5.62
C ARG A 62 -11.59 -17.28 5.12
N ALA A 63 -10.29 -17.46 4.86
CA ALA A 63 -9.77 -18.76 4.43
C ALA A 63 -9.71 -19.78 5.58
N GLU A 64 -10.28 -19.45 6.74
CA GLU A 64 -10.02 -20.14 8.01
C GLU A 64 -11.28 -20.29 8.88
N ALA A 65 -12.48 -20.32 8.29
CA ALA A 65 -13.69 -20.73 9.03
C ALA A 65 -14.45 -21.89 8.39
N ASP A 66 -13.78 -22.73 7.61
CA ASP A 66 -14.40 -23.93 7.08
C ASP A 66 -13.43 -25.12 7.01
N HIS A 67 -12.71 -25.35 8.11
CA HIS A 67 -12.21 -26.68 8.45
C HIS A 67 -12.95 -27.15 9.70
N HIS A 68 -14.22 -27.48 9.50
CA HIS A 68 -14.94 -28.48 10.30
C HIS A 68 -14.55 -29.89 9.81
#